data_AF-A0A7W4DCF4-F1
#
_entry.id   AF-A0A7W4DCF4-F1
#
_cell.length_a   1.000
_cell.length_b   1.000
_cell.length_c   1.000
_cell.angle_alpha   90.00
_cell.angle_beta   90.00
_cell.angle_gamma   90.00
#
_symmetry.space_group_name_H-M   'P 1'
#
loop_
_entity.id
_entity.type
_entity.pdbx_description
1 polymer ?
#
loop_
_entity_poly.entity_id
_entity_poly.type
_entity_poly.pdbx_seq_one_letter_code
_entity_poly.pdbx_strand_id
1 'polypeptide(L)'
;MRQPDIEIYLKDADHKAIAAWLGQAIGPVSEWRQQGQTFKCRAGTVPVTWLPKAVGKWHSLYLESDATPWDDDLACARAAFAALDVEVRCAPGGWDEEESVETADRWIRISSDGEEEIIWRTD
;
A
#
# COMPACT_ATOMS: atom_id res chain seq x y z
N MET A 1 3.11 16.93 7.52
CA MET A 1 1.86 17.15 6.76
C MET A 1 1.49 15.79 6.20
N ARG A 2 0.23 15.39 6.27
CA ARG A 2 -0.18 14.05 5.84
C ARG A 2 -0.27 13.99 4.32
N GLN A 3 0.14 12.87 3.72
CA GLN A 3 0.01 12.68 2.28
C GLN A 3 -1.48 12.62 1.86
N PRO A 4 -1.83 13.15 0.68
CA PRO A 4 -3.20 13.12 0.16
C PRO A 4 -3.67 11.72 -0.23
N ASP A 5 -2.72 10.80 -0.42
CA ASP A 5 -2.92 9.40 -0.77
C ASP A 5 -1.76 8.56 -0.24
N ILE A 6 -1.98 7.25 -0.19
CA ILE A 6 -1.00 6.26 0.23
C ILE A 6 -1.02 5.08 -0.75
N GLU A 7 0.14 4.66 -1.22
CA GLU A 7 0.33 3.43 -1.98
C GLU A 7 1.38 2.52 -1.33
N ILE A 8 0.96 1.29 -1.01
CA ILE A 8 1.85 0.24 -0.54
C ILE A 8 1.71 -1.03 -1.38
N TYR A 9 2.80 -1.77 -1.49
CA TYR A 9 2.88 -3.04 -2.20
C TYR A 9 3.04 -4.17 -1.20
N LEU A 10 2.14 -5.14 -1.21
CA LEU A 10 2.15 -6.27 -0.29
C LEU A 10 2.45 -7.57 -1.05
N LYS A 11 3.39 -8.34 -0.54
CA LYS A 11 3.82 -9.60 -1.16
C LYS A 11 2.89 -10.75 -0.79
N ASP A 12 2.25 -11.36 -1.79
CA ASP A 12 1.43 -12.56 -1.64
C ASP A 12 0.29 -12.41 -0.59
N ALA A 13 -0.19 -11.18 -0.38
CA ALA A 13 -1.16 -10.89 0.67
C ALA A 13 -2.56 -11.39 0.32
N ASP A 14 -3.22 -12.03 1.29
CA ASP A 14 -4.60 -12.50 1.14
C ASP A 14 -5.60 -11.33 1.16
N HIS A 15 -6.46 -11.26 0.15
CA HIS A 15 -7.42 -10.18 -0.01
C HIS A 15 -8.43 -10.10 1.16
N LYS A 16 -8.78 -11.23 1.81
CA LYS A 16 -9.68 -11.20 2.97
C LYS A 16 -8.96 -10.66 4.21
N ALA A 17 -7.70 -11.01 4.40
CA ALA A 17 -6.86 -10.45 5.47
C ALA A 17 -6.72 -8.93 5.31
N ILE A 18 -6.51 -8.44 4.08
CA ILE A 18 -6.50 -7.00 3.78
C ILE A 18 -7.82 -6.34 4.15
N ALA A 19 -8.95 -6.90 3.73
CA ALA A 19 -10.27 -6.35 4.06
C ALA A 19 -10.53 -6.33 5.58
N ALA A 20 -10.14 -7.39 6.29
CA ALA A 20 -10.27 -7.46 7.75
C ALA A 20 -9.39 -6.44 8.47
N TRP A 21 -8.16 -6.22 7.99
CA TRP A 21 -7.24 -5.23 8.54
C TRP A 21 -7.73 -3.80 8.29
N LEU A 22 -8.13 -3.45 7.06
CA LEU A 22 -8.72 -2.14 6.75
C LEU A 22 -9.96 -1.85 7.61
N GLY A 23 -10.77 -2.90 7.85
CA GLY A 23 -11.92 -2.86 8.76
C GLY A 23 -11.57 -2.41 10.17
N GLN A 24 -10.43 -2.85 10.69
CA GLN A 24 -9.94 -2.56 12.03
C GLN A 24 -9.17 -1.23 12.09
N ALA A 25 -8.33 -0.97 11.10
CA ALA A 25 -7.43 0.18 11.08
C ALA A 25 -8.13 1.49 10.72
N ILE A 26 -9.11 1.45 9.80
CA ILE A 26 -9.76 2.65 9.26
C ILE A 26 -11.25 2.65 9.63
N GLY A 27 -11.96 1.56 9.33
CA GLY A 27 -13.39 1.45 9.58
C GLY A 27 -14.08 0.48 8.63
N PRO A 28 -15.42 0.37 8.70
CA PRO A 28 -16.18 -0.65 7.97
C PRO A 28 -15.86 -0.69 6.48
N VAL A 29 -15.57 -1.89 5.97
CA VAL A 29 -15.23 -2.11 4.56
C VAL A 29 -16.51 -2.43 3.76
N SER A 30 -16.75 -1.65 2.72
CA SER A 30 -17.86 -1.89 1.79
C SER A 30 -17.61 -3.13 0.93
N GLU A 31 -18.64 -3.58 0.21
CA GLU A 31 -18.48 -4.62 -0.80
C GLU A 31 -17.43 -4.22 -1.85
N TRP A 32 -16.53 -5.16 -2.15
CA TRP A 32 -15.52 -5.00 -3.19
C TRP A 32 -16.14 -5.17 -4.57
N ARG A 33 -15.92 -4.20 -5.45
CA ARG A 33 -16.39 -4.23 -6.83
C ARG A 33 -15.20 -4.35 -7.77
N GLN A 34 -15.23 -5.37 -8.61
CA GLN A 34 -14.21 -5.53 -9.64
C GLN A 34 -14.42 -4.49 -10.76
N GLN A 35 -13.34 -3.80 -11.15
CA GLN A 35 -13.27 -2.88 -12.27
C GLN A 35 -12.02 -3.19 -13.09
N GLY A 36 -12.20 -3.96 -14.17
CA GLY A 36 -11.10 -4.50 -14.94
C GLY A 36 -10.25 -5.46 -14.09
N GLN A 37 -8.97 -5.14 -13.93
CA GLN A 37 -8.03 -5.90 -13.10
C GLN A 37 -8.01 -5.45 -11.64
N THR A 38 -8.59 -4.29 -11.33
CA THR A 38 -8.62 -3.74 -9.97
C THR A 38 -9.90 -4.14 -9.24
N PHE A 39 -9.84 -4.12 -7.92
CA PHE A 39 -10.98 -4.21 -7.02
C PHE A 39 -11.07 -2.91 -6.24
N LYS A 40 -12.27 -2.35 -6.12
CA LYS A 40 -12.49 -1.09 -5.43
C LYS A 40 -13.50 -1.26 -4.31
N CYS A 41 -13.25 -0.62 -3.17
CA CYS A 41 -14.18 -0.54 -2.06
C CYS A 41 -14.00 0.80 -1.32
N ARG A 42 -14.68 0.94 -0.18
CA ARG A 42 -14.41 1.99 0.81
C ARG A 42 -14.16 1.37 2.17
N ALA A 43 -13.17 1.88 2.90
CA ALA A 43 -12.98 1.61 4.32
C ALA A 43 -13.35 2.89 5.10
N GLY A 44 -14.50 2.88 5.78
CA GLY A 44 -15.11 4.11 6.27
C GLY A 44 -15.39 5.09 5.13
N THR A 45 -14.74 6.25 5.13
CA THR A 45 -14.82 7.25 4.05
C THR A 45 -13.69 7.17 3.04
N VAL A 46 -12.65 6.35 3.29
CA VAL A 46 -11.45 6.26 2.45
C VAL A 46 -11.73 5.39 1.23
N PRO A 47 -11.58 5.90 0.00
CA PRO A 47 -11.60 5.09 -1.21
C PRO A 47 -10.39 4.17 -1.25
N VAL A 48 -10.62 2.89 -1.53
CA VAL A 48 -9.58 1.87 -1.60
C VAL A 48 -9.57 1.24 -2.98
N THR A 49 -8.39 1.15 -3.59
CA THR A 49 -8.14 0.37 -4.80
C THR A 49 -7.13 -0.73 -4.49
N TRP A 50 -7.46 -1.95 -4.89
CA TRP A 50 -6.63 -3.14 -4.78
C TRP A 50 -6.31 -3.67 -6.18
N LEU A 51 -5.03 -3.77 -6.50
CA LEU A 51 -4.53 -4.37 -7.73
C LEU A 51 -3.76 -5.66 -7.38
N PRO A 52 -4.39 -6.84 -7.52
CA PRO A 52 -3.68 -8.09 -7.34
C PRO A 52 -2.67 -8.30 -8.47
N LYS A 53 -1.55 -8.90 -8.11
CA LYS A 53 -0.41 -9.22 -8.99
C LYS A 53 0.05 -8.03 -9.84
N ALA A 54 0.12 -6.84 -9.24
CA ALA A 54 0.64 -5.64 -9.87
C ALA A 54 2.04 -5.87 -10.47
N VAL A 55 2.92 -6.55 -9.72
CA VAL A 55 4.25 -6.97 -10.18
C VAL A 55 4.57 -8.35 -9.62
N GLY A 56 4.50 -9.40 -10.45
CA GLY A 56 4.77 -10.77 -10.02
C GLY A 56 3.87 -11.22 -8.85
N LYS A 57 4.45 -11.34 -7.65
CA LYS A 57 3.73 -11.70 -6.40
C LYS A 57 3.24 -10.49 -5.60
N TRP A 58 3.54 -9.29 -6.03
CA TRP A 58 3.20 -8.06 -5.32
C TRP A 58 1.81 -7.56 -5.70
N HIS A 59 1.09 -7.04 -4.72
CA HIS A 59 -0.24 -6.46 -4.88
C HIS A 59 -0.16 -4.99 -4.48
N SER A 60 -0.68 -4.08 -5.31
CA SER A 60 -0.79 -2.66 -4.93
C SER A 60 -2.08 -2.45 -4.13
N LEU A 61 -1.94 -1.75 -3.02
CA LEU A 61 -3.02 -1.21 -2.23
C LEU A 61 -2.89 0.31 -2.22
N TYR A 62 -3.89 0.97 -2.80
CA TYR A 62 -3.94 2.41 -2.92
C TYR A 62 -5.11 2.98 -2.12
N LEU A 63 -4.82 3.96 -1.27
CA LEU A 63 -5.76 4.65 -0.39
C LEU A 63 -5.80 6.13 -0.79
N GLU A 64 -6.89 6.55 -1.43
CA GLU A 64 -7.00 7.89 -2.03
C GLU A 64 -7.61 8.89 -1.02
N SER A 65 -6.91 9.16 0.10
CA SER A 65 -7.37 10.14 1.10
C SER A 65 -6.29 10.52 2.13
N ASP A 66 -6.28 11.78 2.55
CA ASP A 66 -5.58 12.25 3.76
C ASP A 66 -6.33 11.89 5.07
N ALA A 67 -7.52 11.28 4.98
CA ALA A 67 -8.29 10.87 6.16
C ALA A 67 -7.86 9.48 6.70
N THR A 68 -6.73 8.93 6.24
CA THR A 68 -6.16 7.69 6.77
C THR A 68 -5.58 7.90 8.18
N PRO A 69 -5.39 6.83 8.98
CA PRO A 69 -4.74 6.96 10.30
C PRO A 69 -3.22 7.17 10.21
N TRP A 70 -2.63 7.07 9.03
CA TRP A 70 -1.19 7.16 8.79
C TRP A 70 -0.83 8.51 8.19
N ASP A 71 0.37 9.01 8.53
CA ASP A 71 0.86 10.28 7.99
C ASP A 71 1.42 10.14 6.58
N ASP A 72 1.98 8.97 6.26
CA ASP A 72 2.61 8.68 4.97
C ASP A 72 2.57 7.17 4.61
N ASP A 73 3.09 6.85 3.42
CA ASP A 73 3.23 5.48 2.91
C ASP A 73 4.00 4.57 3.85
N LEU A 74 5.08 5.09 4.45
CA LEU A 74 5.95 4.32 5.35
C LEU A 74 5.23 3.94 6.64
N ALA A 75 4.50 4.88 7.24
CA ALA A 75 3.67 4.61 8.42
C ALA A 75 2.58 3.58 8.12
N CYS A 76 1.95 3.65 6.96
CA CYS A 76 0.99 2.64 6.51
C CYS A 76 1.65 1.28 6.29
N ALA A 77 2.80 1.24 5.60
CA ALA A 77 3.54 0.02 5.32
C ALA A 77 3.98 -0.70 6.59
N ARG A 78 4.45 0.04 7.61
CA ARG A 78 4.79 -0.50 8.93
C ARG A 78 3.57 -1.10 9.63
N ALA A 79 2.44 -0.43 9.59
CA ALA A 79 1.20 -0.92 10.19
C ALA A 79 0.66 -2.15 9.46
N ALA A 80 0.75 -2.18 8.13
CA ALA A 80 0.38 -3.33 7.32
C ALA A 80 1.27 -4.54 7.62
N PHE A 81 2.59 -4.35 7.68
CA PHE A 81 3.54 -5.39 8.07
C PHE A 81 3.20 -5.96 9.44
N ALA A 82 2.98 -5.10 10.43
CA ALA A 82 2.66 -5.51 11.81
C ALA A 82 1.34 -6.29 11.93
N ALA A 83 0.36 -6.00 11.06
CA ALA A 83 -0.95 -6.65 11.10
C ALA A 83 -1.04 -7.92 10.26
N LEU A 84 -0.27 -8.00 9.17
CA LEU A 84 -0.43 -9.04 8.14
C LEU A 84 0.76 -10.01 8.07
N ASP A 85 1.91 -9.66 8.65
CA ASP A 85 3.15 -10.46 8.64
C ASP A 85 3.63 -10.84 7.23
N VAL A 86 3.40 -9.93 6.26
CA VAL A 86 3.85 -10.07 4.87
C VAL A 86 4.86 -8.98 4.53
N GLU A 87 5.81 -9.26 3.64
CA GLU A 87 6.74 -8.24 3.16
C GLU A 87 5.97 -7.10 2.49
N VAL A 88 6.28 -5.86 2.89
CA VAL A 88 5.65 -4.64 2.37
C VAL A 88 6.70 -3.75 1.75
N ARG A 89 6.34 -3.06 0.66
CA ARG A 89 7.15 -2.02 0.04
C ARG A 89 6.36 -0.74 -0.14
N CYS A 90 7.03 0.40 -0.06
CA CYS A 90 6.46 1.69 -0.38
C CYS A 90 7.52 2.64 -0.94
N ALA A 91 7.09 3.76 -1.51
CA ALA A 91 8.01 4.83 -1.87
C ALA A 91 8.65 5.45 -0.60
N PRO A 92 9.91 5.94 -0.67
CA PRO A 92 10.58 6.60 0.44
C PRO A 92 10.03 8.02 0.74
N GLY A 93 9.11 8.53 -0.07
CA GLY A 93 8.43 9.81 0.08
C GLY A 93 7.33 9.98 -0.98
N GLY A 94 6.60 11.10 -0.92
CA GLY A 94 5.60 11.44 -1.94
C GLY A 94 6.25 11.55 -3.31
N TRP A 95 5.60 11.00 -4.33
CA TRP A 95 6.08 11.06 -5.71
C TRP A 95 6.11 12.53 -6.18
N ASP A 96 7.31 13.11 -6.30
CA ASP A 96 7.54 14.38 -6.97
C ASP A 96 7.77 14.12 -8.46
N GLU A 97 6.99 14.74 -9.36
CA GLU A 97 7.16 14.62 -10.82
C GLU A 97 8.55 15.10 -11.30
N GLU A 98 9.28 15.84 -10.46
CA GLU A 98 10.63 16.36 -10.72
C GLU A 98 11.74 15.38 -10.26
N GLU A 99 11.40 14.30 -9.55
CA GLU A 99 12.37 13.30 -9.11
C GLU A 99 12.84 12.46 -10.30
N SER A 100 14.17 12.46 -10.52
CA SER A 100 14.81 11.85 -11.70
C SER A 100 14.46 10.35 -11.84
N VAL A 101 14.52 9.81 -13.06
CA VAL A 101 14.25 8.40 -13.38
C VAL A 101 15.00 7.41 -12.49
N GLU A 102 16.17 7.79 -11.96
CA GLU A 102 17.00 6.97 -11.05
C GLU A 102 16.40 6.82 -9.63
N THR A 103 15.50 7.70 -9.25
CA THR A 103 14.84 7.75 -7.94
C THR A 103 13.53 6.95 -7.92
N ALA A 104 12.92 6.76 -9.09
CA ALA A 104 11.71 5.97 -9.28
C ALA A 104 11.89 4.47 -8.93
N ASP A 105 13.14 3.99 -8.90
CA ASP A 105 13.47 2.62 -8.49
C ASP A 105 13.78 2.48 -6.99
N ARG A 106 13.74 3.56 -6.18
CA ARG A 106 14.00 3.49 -4.74
C ARG A 106 12.72 3.16 -3.98
N TRP A 107 12.80 2.13 -3.14
CA TRP A 107 11.68 1.66 -2.32
C TRP A 107 12.16 1.39 -0.91
N ILE A 108 11.30 1.62 0.07
CA ILE A 108 11.49 1.10 1.41
C ILE A 108 10.86 -0.29 1.47
N ARG A 109 11.63 -1.29 1.90
CA ARG A 109 11.20 -2.66 2.15
C ARG A 109 11.09 -2.87 3.64
N ILE A 110 9.95 -3.42 4.08
CA ILE A 110 9.71 -3.84 5.45
C ILE A 110 9.49 -5.35 5.46
N SER A 111 10.30 -6.03 6.27
CA SER A 111 10.26 -7.49 6.41
C SER A 111 10.64 -7.91 7.83
N SER A 112 10.65 -9.22 8.09
CA SER A 112 11.11 -9.77 9.37
C SER A 112 12.58 -9.50 9.68
N ASP A 113 13.38 -9.13 8.68
CA ASP A 113 14.79 -8.73 8.85
C ASP A 113 14.94 -7.25 9.23
N GLY A 114 13.86 -6.47 9.11
CA GLY A 114 13.83 -5.04 9.40
C GLY A 114 13.35 -4.19 8.22
N GLU A 115 13.68 -2.91 8.32
CA GLU A 115 13.36 -1.88 7.32
C GLU A 115 14.65 -1.47 6.59
N GLU A 116 14.64 -1.52 5.26
CA GLU A 116 15.79 -1.17 4.42
C GLU A 116 15.35 -0.42 3.15
N GLU A 117 16.20 0.49 2.65
CA GLU A 117 16.02 1.08 1.31
C GLU A 117 16.62 0.12 0.27
N ILE A 118 15.83 -0.21 -0.76
CA ILE A 118 16.19 -1.10 -1.85
C ILE A 118 16.01 -0.45 -3.21
N ILE A 119 16.69 -1.00 -4.21
CA ILE A 119 16.40 -0.74 -5.62
C ILE A 119 15.49 -1.86 -6.13
N TRP A 120 14.26 -1.52 -6.50
CA TRP A 120 13.30 -2.50 -7.03
C TRP A 120 12.96 -2.21 -8.49
N ARG A 121 13.63 -2.95 -9.39
CA ARG A 121 13.34 -2.94 -10.82
C ARG A 121 12.26 -3.97 -11.14
N THR A 122 11.22 -3.56 -11.85
CA THR A 122 10.05 -4.39 -12.17
C THR A 122 10.07 -4.97 -13.59
N ASP A 123 11.27 -5.12 -14.18
CA ASP A 123 11.49 -5.68 -15.54
C ASP A 123 10.83 -7.07 -15.74
#